data_AF-A0A932DKJ0-F1
#
_entry.id   AF-A0A932DKJ0-F1
#
_cell.length_a   1.000
_cell.length_b   1.000
_cell.length_c   1.000
_cell.angle_alpha   90.00
_cell.angle_beta   90.00
_cell.angle_gamma   90.00
#
_symmetry.space_group_name_H-M   'P 1'
#
loop_
_entity.id
_entity.type
_entity.pdbx_description
1 polymer ?
#
loop_
_entity_poly.entity_id
_entity_poly.type
_entity_poly.pdbx_seq_one_letter_code
_entity_poly.pdbx_strand_id
1 'polypeptide(L)'
;MLTVATDSRARTLSAALAATDWPDREQRPLPRGVHPQAAALRKHVSPLRDHSAVAYVQSALNIDLDPLPLFIRALNDEPELAAHLREFSAAAALDAYWAANDAPWAEAVAAVQQHVSGVDFTAILLEACDAAPAELTVLPNLAYPTALSLGISAGDSSYSLMPPRRAVGESQPWPFSDDRDHELKLAINDFCLSALDSFLAARPGLLPETSAASERLPEHFRAAQPTWPRQIAKLFTYGILAVFLNRIEPGEGDALILYDRRTKGLPLLPSVVNSVTGYLEAKAGGRATLADYLPRLAGEVTGWLA
;
A
#
# COMPACT_ATOMS: atom_id res chain seq x y z
N MET A 1 -2.78 -14.99 -10.84
CA MET A 1 -3.20 -14.11 -11.96
C MET A 1 -3.47 -12.73 -11.40
N LEU A 2 -3.01 -11.67 -12.07
CA LEU A 2 -3.30 -10.29 -11.64
C LEU A 2 -4.64 -9.83 -12.24
N THR A 3 -5.47 -9.22 -11.41
CA THR A 3 -6.72 -8.56 -11.81
C THR A 3 -6.66 -7.08 -11.46
N VAL A 4 -7.18 -6.21 -12.32
CA VAL A 4 -7.48 -4.81 -11.97
C VAL A 4 -8.98 -4.66 -11.95
N ALA A 5 -9.52 -4.24 -10.82
CA ALA A 5 -10.96 -4.14 -10.64
C ALA A 5 -11.31 -3.11 -9.58
N THR A 6 -12.59 -2.90 -9.38
CA THR A 6 -13.09 -2.25 -8.18
C THR A 6 -13.78 -3.25 -7.28
N ASP A 7 -13.69 -3.02 -5.98
CA ASP A 7 -14.34 -3.85 -4.97
C ASP A 7 -15.40 -3.05 -4.21
N SER A 8 -16.63 -3.56 -4.14
CA SER A 8 -17.75 -2.86 -3.49
C SER A 8 -17.54 -2.73 -1.99
N ARG A 9 -16.87 -3.68 -1.33
CA ARG A 9 -16.56 -3.65 0.11
C ARG A 9 -15.57 -2.52 0.39
N ALA A 10 -14.53 -2.42 -0.44
CA ALA A 10 -13.57 -1.31 -0.36
C ALA A 10 -14.24 0.04 -0.63
N ARG A 11 -15.03 0.18 -1.70
CA ARG A 11 -15.75 1.44 -2.02
C ARG A 11 -16.70 1.86 -0.90
N THR A 12 -17.44 0.93 -0.31
CA THR A 12 -18.36 1.22 0.80
C THR A 12 -17.61 1.64 2.07
N LEU A 13 -16.49 1.00 2.40
CA LEU A 13 -15.64 1.44 3.51
C LEU A 13 -15.05 2.83 3.23
N SER A 14 -14.59 3.11 2.00
CA SER A 14 -14.12 4.44 1.60
C SER A 14 -15.20 5.52 1.76
N ALA A 15 -16.46 5.18 1.48
CA ALA A 15 -17.60 6.07 1.71
C ALA A 15 -17.86 6.31 3.20
N ALA A 16 -17.79 5.27 4.04
CA ALA A 16 -17.88 5.42 5.49
C ALA A 16 -16.74 6.28 6.05
N LEU A 17 -15.50 6.06 5.59
CA LEU A 17 -14.34 6.91 5.92
C LEU A 17 -14.55 8.37 5.48
N ALA A 18 -15.18 8.62 4.34
CA ALA A 18 -15.47 9.99 3.89
C ALA A 18 -16.42 10.75 4.85
N ALA A 19 -17.22 10.02 5.64
CA ALA A 19 -18.12 10.58 6.64
C ALA A 19 -17.48 10.73 8.03
N THR A 20 -16.28 10.17 8.28
CA THR A 20 -15.54 10.35 9.55
C THR A 20 -14.70 11.63 9.55
N ASP A 21 -13.83 11.80 10.56
CA ASP A 21 -12.79 12.82 10.57
C ASP A 21 -11.53 12.44 9.78
N TRP A 22 -11.48 11.24 9.20
CA TRP A 22 -10.35 10.75 8.38
C TRP A 22 -9.93 11.72 7.27
N PRO A 23 -10.85 12.28 6.45
CA PRO A 23 -10.49 13.21 5.39
C PRO A 23 -9.68 14.41 5.89
N ASP A 24 -10.00 14.92 7.08
CA ASP A 24 -9.31 16.08 7.65
C ASP A 24 -7.98 15.66 8.31
N ARG A 25 -7.94 14.47 8.94
CA ARG A 25 -6.70 13.89 9.47
C ARG A 25 -5.67 13.64 8.38
N GLU A 26 -6.07 13.05 7.26
CA GLU A 26 -5.19 12.73 6.13
C GLU A 26 -4.64 13.98 5.42
N GLN A 27 -5.36 15.11 5.50
CA GLN A 27 -4.95 16.39 4.91
C GLN A 27 -4.05 17.21 5.85
N ARG A 28 -4.10 16.99 7.17
CA ARG A 28 -3.37 17.81 8.16
C ARG A 28 -1.84 17.84 7.96
N PRO A 29 -1.13 16.73 7.70
CA PRO A 29 0.33 16.76 7.58
C PRO A 29 0.81 17.47 6.31
N LEU A 30 0.06 17.32 5.22
CA LEU A 30 0.38 17.89 3.91
C LEU A 30 -0.93 18.16 3.13
N PRO A 31 -1.50 19.35 3.28
CA PRO A 31 -2.69 19.78 2.54
C PRO A 31 -2.47 19.71 1.03
N ARG A 32 -3.46 19.23 0.29
CA ARG A 32 -3.39 19.01 -1.15
C ARG A 32 -4.77 18.97 -1.80
N GLY A 33 -4.80 19.11 -3.12
CA GLY A 33 -6.02 18.86 -3.89
C GLY A 33 -6.48 17.42 -3.72
N VAL A 34 -7.75 17.23 -3.38
CA VAL A 34 -8.40 15.91 -3.37
C VAL A 34 -9.01 15.63 -4.74
N HIS A 35 -9.09 14.35 -5.11
CA HIS A 35 -9.75 13.96 -6.35
C HIS A 35 -11.24 14.38 -6.33
N PRO A 36 -11.82 14.85 -7.46
CA PRO A 36 -13.23 15.27 -7.50
C PRO A 36 -14.20 14.21 -6.99
N GLN A 37 -13.93 12.92 -7.24
CA GLN A 37 -14.75 11.80 -6.75
C GLN A 37 -14.73 11.70 -5.22
N ALA A 38 -13.57 11.88 -4.58
CA ALA A 38 -13.48 11.90 -3.12
C ALA A 38 -14.25 13.08 -2.51
N ALA A 39 -14.13 14.28 -3.11
CA ALA A 39 -14.86 15.47 -2.67
C ALA A 39 -16.38 15.32 -2.83
N ALA A 40 -16.83 14.83 -3.98
CA ALA A 40 -18.23 14.55 -4.27
C ALA A 40 -18.80 13.51 -3.31
N LEU A 41 -18.05 12.43 -3.04
CA LEU A 41 -18.45 11.38 -2.12
C LEU A 41 -18.60 11.91 -0.70
N ARG A 42 -17.61 12.67 -0.21
CA ARG A 42 -17.66 13.31 1.11
C ARG A 42 -18.89 14.20 1.27
N LYS A 43 -19.23 14.96 0.24
CA LYS A 43 -20.46 15.79 0.23
C LYS A 43 -21.71 14.90 0.30
N HIS A 44 -21.77 13.86 -0.53
CA HIS A 44 -22.90 12.93 -0.61
C HIS A 44 -23.20 12.26 0.73
N VAL A 45 -22.16 11.76 1.42
CA VAL A 45 -22.34 11.05 2.71
C VAL A 45 -22.36 11.97 3.94
N SER A 46 -22.14 13.28 3.77
CA SER A 46 -22.07 14.22 4.91
C SER A 46 -23.33 14.27 5.80
N PRO A 47 -24.57 14.04 5.31
CA PRO A 47 -25.75 13.97 6.16
C PRO A 47 -25.78 12.74 7.08
N LEU A 48 -24.92 11.74 6.85
CA LEU A 48 -24.88 10.47 7.58
C LEU A 48 -23.72 10.40 8.58
N ARG A 49 -23.14 11.54 8.98
CA ARG A 49 -22.05 11.59 9.98
C ARG A 49 -22.39 10.92 11.31
N ASP A 50 -23.66 10.97 11.71
CA ASP A 50 -24.15 10.36 12.95
C ASP A 50 -24.64 8.91 12.78
N HIS A 51 -24.43 8.30 11.61
CA HIS A 51 -24.83 6.92 11.35
C HIS A 51 -23.98 5.93 12.17
N SER A 52 -24.58 4.83 12.63
CA SER A 52 -23.93 3.81 13.48
C SER A 52 -22.63 3.28 12.88
N ALA A 53 -22.62 2.98 11.59
CA ALA A 53 -21.42 2.57 10.85
C ALA A 53 -20.28 3.61 10.86
N VAL A 54 -20.61 4.91 10.77
CA VAL A 54 -19.61 5.98 10.81
C VAL A 54 -19.01 6.08 12.21
N ALA A 55 -19.85 5.97 13.24
CA ALA A 55 -19.38 5.89 14.63
C ALA A 55 -18.48 4.67 14.86
N TYR A 56 -18.86 3.49 14.33
CA TYR A 56 -18.05 2.27 14.41
C TYR A 56 -16.66 2.45 13.77
N VAL A 57 -16.63 2.95 12.54
CA VAL A 57 -15.39 3.23 11.80
C VAL A 57 -14.55 4.28 12.53
N GLN A 58 -15.17 5.36 13.03
CA GLN A 58 -14.48 6.40 13.80
C GLN A 58 -13.88 5.86 15.11
N SER A 59 -14.58 4.97 15.82
CA SER A 59 -14.08 4.34 17.03
C SER A 59 -12.86 3.46 16.74
N ALA A 60 -12.87 2.70 15.64
CA ALA A 60 -11.69 1.95 15.20
C ALA A 60 -10.51 2.89 14.88
N LEU A 61 -10.76 3.99 14.14
CA LEU A 61 -9.75 5.01 13.82
C LEU A 61 -9.20 5.77 15.04
N ASN A 62 -9.90 5.72 16.17
CA ASN A 62 -9.44 6.34 17.42
C ASN A 62 -8.53 5.41 18.23
N ILE A 63 -8.64 4.09 18.00
CA ILE A 63 -7.75 3.08 18.61
C ILE A 63 -6.45 3.02 17.82
N ASP A 64 -6.57 2.93 16.49
CA ASP A 64 -5.46 2.91 15.56
C ASP A 64 -5.69 3.97 14.49
N LEU A 65 -4.72 4.87 14.32
CA LEU A 65 -4.81 5.95 13.34
C LEU A 65 -4.67 5.43 11.89
N ASP A 66 -4.40 4.14 11.68
CA ASP A 66 -4.28 3.53 10.36
C ASP A 66 -5.64 2.96 9.86
N PRO A 67 -6.11 3.28 8.65
CA PRO A 67 -7.29 2.65 8.05
C PRO A 67 -7.04 1.21 7.57
N LEU A 68 -5.78 0.75 7.45
CA LEU A 68 -5.44 -0.57 6.93
C LEU A 68 -6.17 -1.72 7.64
N PRO A 69 -6.25 -1.79 9.00
CA PRO A 69 -6.99 -2.85 9.68
C PRO A 69 -8.48 -2.89 9.31
N LEU A 70 -9.10 -1.74 9.05
CA LEU A 70 -10.50 -1.69 8.60
C LEU A 70 -10.66 -2.26 7.19
N PHE A 71 -9.75 -1.95 6.27
CA PHE A 71 -9.77 -2.52 4.92
C PHE A 71 -9.51 -4.03 4.91
N ILE A 72 -8.59 -4.51 5.74
CA ILE A 72 -8.37 -5.95 5.94
C ILE A 72 -9.69 -6.60 6.39
N ARG A 73 -10.35 -6.05 7.41
CA ARG A 73 -11.62 -6.60 7.93
C ARG A 73 -12.75 -6.55 6.89
N ALA A 74 -12.88 -5.45 6.16
CA ALA A 74 -13.91 -5.29 5.13
C ALA A 74 -13.73 -6.27 3.97
N LEU A 75 -12.50 -6.47 3.49
CA LEU A 75 -12.19 -7.40 2.40
C LEU A 75 -12.20 -8.88 2.82
N ASN A 76 -12.17 -9.17 4.12
CA ASN A 76 -12.44 -10.51 4.67
C ASN A 76 -13.93 -10.72 5.02
N ASP A 77 -14.82 -9.77 4.67
CA ASP A 77 -16.25 -9.83 4.99
C ASP A 77 -16.52 -10.10 6.49
N GLU A 78 -15.74 -9.44 7.36
CA GLU A 78 -15.91 -9.59 8.81
C GLU A 78 -17.36 -9.25 9.21
N PRO A 79 -18.10 -10.16 9.87
CA PRO A 79 -19.56 -10.08 9.96
C PRO A 79 -20.11 -8.78 10.59
N GLU A 80 -19.49 -8.28 11.66
CA GLU A 80 -19.94 -7.08 12.37
C GLU A 80 -19.75 -5.84 11.50
N LEU A 81 -18.54 -5.63 10.97
CA LEU A 81 -18.25 -4.53 10.07
C LEU A 81 -19.11 -4.62 8.80
N ALA A 82 -19.26 -5.80 8.21
CA ALA A 82 -20.07 -5.99 7.02
C ALA A 82 -21.55 -5.65 7.24
N ALA A 83 -22.11 -5.94 8.42
CA ALA A 83 -23.47 -5.54 8.77
C ALA A 83 -23.61 -4.01 8.81
N HIS A 84 -22.71 -3.32 9.52
CA HIS A 84 -22.69 -1.86 9.57
C HIS A 84 -22.54 -1.23 8.19
N LEU A 85 -21.62 -1.74 7.36
CA LEU A 85 -21.38 -1.22 6.02
C LEU A 85 -22.57 -1.44 5.07
N ARG A 86 -23.29 -2.56 5.19
CA ARG A 86 -24.52 -2.79 4.40
C ARG A 86 -25.63 -1.81 4.77
N GLU A 87 -25.88 -1.59 6.06
CA GLU A 87 -26.87 -0.62 6.53
C GLU A 87 -26.53 0.80 6.04
N PHE A 88 -25.26 1.18 6.18
CA PHE A 88 -24.77 2.48 5.69
C PHE A 88 -24.90 2.62 4.18
N SER A 89 -24.55 1.57 3.41
CA SER A 89 -24.67 1.55 1.95
C SER A 89 -26.12 1.82 1.50
N ALA A 90 -27.09 1.18 2.17
CA ALA A 90 -28.50 1.37 1.90
C ALA A 90 -28.96 2.79 2.27
N ALA A 91 -28.60 3.27 3.47
CA ALA A 91 -28.96 4.62 3.94
C ALA A 91 -28.38 5.73 3.04
N ALA A 92 -27.17 5.53 2.51
CA ALA A 92 -26.50 6.45 1.62
C ALA A 92 -26.87 6.26 0.14
N ALA A 93 -27.71 5.27 -0.20
CA ALA A 93 -28.02 4.89 -1.57
C ALA A 93 -26.76 4.73 -2.46
N LEU A 94 -25.72 4.06 -1.93
CA LEU A 94 -24.41 3.98 -2.60
C LEU A 94 -24.46 3.29 -3.96
N ASP A 95 -25.33 2.29 -4.15
CA ASP A 95 -25.46 1.62 -5.45
C ASP A 95 -25.87 2.61 -6.56
N ALA A 96 -26.85 3.48 -6.27
CA ALA A 96 -27.27 4.53 -7.20
C ALA A 96 -26.17 5.59 -7.39
N TYR A 97 -25.46 5.95 -6.31
CA TYR A 97 -24.35 6.88 -6.38
C TYR A 97 -23.22 6.33 -7.27
N TRP A 98 -22.82 5.07 -7.09
CA TRP A 98 -21.76 4.44 -7.88
C TRP A 98 -22.17 4.29 -9.33
N ALA A 99 -23.39 3.86 -9.62
CA ALA A 99 -23.89 3.79 -10.99
C ALA A 99 -23.86 5.15 -11.70
N ALA A 100 -24.24 6.23 -11.01
CA ALA A 100 -24.21 7.58 -11.56
C ALA A 100 -22.79 8.15 -11.76
N ASN A 101 -21.80 7.59 -11.05
CA ASN A 101 -20.41 8.06 -11.06
C ASN A 101 -19.42 6.99 -11.56
N ASP A 102 -19.87 5.98 -12.32
CA ASP A 102 -19.03 4.83 -12.66
C ASP A 102 -17.94 5.16 -13.70
N ALA A 103 -18.20 6.09 -14.62
CA ALA A 103 -17.30 6.37 -15.74
C ALA A 103 -15.85 6.69 -15.31
N PRO A 104 -15.58 7.60 -14.35
CA PRO A 104 -14.21 7.83 -13.86
C PRO A 104 -13.55 6.60 -13.23
N TRP A 105 -14.32 5.70 -12.59
CA TRP A 105 -13.77 4.47 -12.03
C TRP A 105 -13.44 3.45 -13.12
N ALA A 106 -14.28 3.33 -14.13
CA ALA A 106 -14.01 2.50 -15.30
C ALA A 106 -12.76 2.98 -16.05
N GLU A 107 -12.59 4.30 -16.21
CA GLU A 107 -11.38 4.90 -16.79
C GLU A 107 -10.13 4.60 -15.95
N ALA A 108 -10.22 4.74 -14.63
CA ALA A 108 -9.12 4.40 -13.72
C ALA A 108 -8.73 2.92 -13.81
N VAL A 109 -9.71 2.00 -13.83
CA VAL A 109 -9.46 0.56 -14.02
C VAL A 109 -8.78 0.30 -15.36
N ALA A 110 -9.27 0.88 -16.45
CA ALA A 110 -8.68 0.69 -17.77
C ALA A 110 -7.23 1.19 -17.85
N ALA A 111 -6.95 2.39 -17.31
CA ALA A 111 -5.61 2.97 -17.30
C ALA A 111 -4.63 2.11 -16.48
N VAL A 112 -5.02 1.73 -15.26
CA VAL A 112 -4.17 0.89 -14.42
C VAL A 112 -3.97 -0.49 -15.04
N GLN A 113 -5.01 -1.09 -15.61
CA GLN A 113 -4.92 -2.36 -16.33
C GLN A 113 -3.92 -2.32 -17.49
N GLN A 114 -3.87 -1.20 -18.22
CA GLN A 114 -2.89 -0.98 -19.27
C GLN A 114 -1.47 -0.90 -18.70
N HIS A 115 -1.26 -0.16 -17.61
CA HIS A 115 0.06 0.05 -17.01
C HIS A 115 0.68 -1.21 -16.40
N VAL A 116 -0.14 -2.04 -15.76
CA VAL A 116 0.30 -3.30 -15.14
C VAL A 116 0.34 -4.46 -16.14
N SER A 117 -0.20 -4.28 -17.35
CA SER A 117 -0.16 -5.33 -18.38
C SER A 117 1.28 -5.70 -18.74
N GLY A 118 1.53 -7.00 -18.88
CA GLY A 118 2.86 -7.55 -19.20
C GLY A 118 3.82 -7.70 -18.03
N VAL A 119 3.43 -7.33 -16.79
CA VAL A 119 4.23 -7.56 -15.59
C VAL A 119 3.74 -8.81 -14.86
N ASP A 120 4.63 -9.78 -14.66
CA ASP A 120 4.33 -10.98 -13.88
C ASP A 120 4.63 -10.76 -12.38
N PHE A 121 3.69 -10.12 -11.69
CA PHE A 121 3.81 -9.89 -10.24
C PHE A 121 3.91 -11.18 -9.44
N THR A 122 3.34 -12.30 -9.92
CA THR A 122 3.44 -13.58 -9.22
C THR A 122 4.89 -14.07 -9.27
N ALA A 123 5.53 -14.02 -10.44
CA ALA A 123 6.95 -14.35 -10.58
C ALA A 123 7.84 -13.46 -9.72
N ILE A 124 7.59 -12.14 -9.71
CA ILE A 124 8.30 -11.17 -8.86
C ILE A 124 8.24 -11.59 -7.39
N LEU A 125 7.04 -11.88 -6.87
CA LEU A 125 6.83 -12.24 -5.47
C LEU A 125 7.43 -13.62 -5.13
N LEU A 126 7.36 -14.59 -6.03
CA LEU A 126 8.01 -15.89 -5.81
C LEU A 126 9.54 -15.75 -5.78
N GLU A 127 10.11 -15.00 -6.72
CA GLU A 127 11.54 -14.72 -6.79
C GLU A 127 12.02 -13.96 -5.55
N ALA A 128 11.29 -12.93 -5.11
CA ALA A 128 11.69 -12.09 -4.00
C ALA A 128 11.36 -12.71 -2.63
N CYS A 129 10.13 -13.19 -2.46
CA CYS A 129 9.52 -13.43 -1.15
C CYS A 129 9.28 -14.91 -0.80
N ASP A 130 9.64 -15.85 -1.68
CA ASP A 130 9.35 -17.31 -1.53
C ASP A 130 7.86 -17.66 -1.47
N ALA A 131 6.98 -16.67 -1.67
CA ALA A 131 5.55 -16.83 -1.60
C ALA A 131 4.87 -15.78 -2.49
N ALA A 132 3.81 -16.22 -3.17
CA ALA A 132 2.86 -15.35 -3.83
C ALA A 132 1.45 -15.79 -3.40
N PRO A 133 0.54 -14.85 -3.13
CA PRO A 133 -0.87 -15.18 -2.90
C PRO A 133 -1.46 -15.81 -4.18
N ALA A 134 -2.55 -16.56 -4.01
CA ALA A 134 -3.23 -17.19 -5.15
C ALA A 134 -3.79 -16.13 -6.10
N GLU A 135 -4.29 -15.03 -5.53
CA GLU A 135 -4.90 -13.93 -6.27
C GLU A 135 -4.23 -12.61 -5.94
N LEU A 136 -3.94 -11.82 -6.98
CA LEU A 136 -3.41 -10.48 -6.86
C LEU A 136 -4.40 -9.53 -7.51
N THR A 137 -4.89 -8.55 -6.75
CA THR A 137 -5.84 -7.56 -7.26
C THR A 137 -5.34 -6.14 -7.02
N VAL A 138 -5.31 -5.33 -8.07
CA VAL A 138 -5.13 -3.90 -7.95
C VAL A 138 -6.50 -3.22 -7.93
N LEU A 139 -6.70 -2.35 -6.95
CA LEU A 139 -7.91 -1.57 -6.73
C LEU A 139 -7.57 -0.08 -6.89
N PRO A 140 -7.76 0.52 -8.08
CA PRO A 140 -7.63 1.96 -8.24
C PRO A 140 -8.64 2.67 -7.34
N ASN A 141 -8.17 3.64 -6.53
CA ASN A 141 -8.97 4.31 -5.51
C ASN A 141 -9.09 5.81 -5.78
N LEU A 142 -10.25 6.25 -6.24
CA LEU A 142 -10.57 7.66 -6.45
C LEU A 142 -11.20 8.32 -5.20
N ALA A 143 -11.38 7.55 -4.12
CA ALA A 143 -11.99 7.96 -2.86
C ALA A 143 -10.96 7.95 -1.71
N TYR A 144 -11.40 7.75 -0.47
CA TYR A 144 -10.51 7.70 0.70
C TYR A 144 -9.98 6.29 0.96
N PRO A 145 -8.73 6.11 1.43
CA PRO A 145 -7.70 7.13 1.60
C PRO A 145 -7.20 7.71 0.27
N THR A 146 -6.97 9.02 0.21
CA THR A 146 -6.54 9.75 -1.00
C THR A 146 -5.03 9.91 -1.10
N ALA A 147 -4.29 9.60 -0.03
CA ALA A 147 -2.84 9.84 0.06
C ALA A 147 -2.03 8.55 0.11
N LEU A 148 -2.59 7.48 0.65
CA LEU A 148 -1.86 6.29 1.02
C LEU A 148 -2.31 5.14 0.16
N SER A 149 -1.33 4.42 -0.39
CA SER A 149 -1.57 3.09 -0.95
C SER A 149 -1.60 2.07 0.18
N LEU A 150 -2.49 1.09 0.10
CA LEU A 150 -2.63 0.04 1.10
C LEU A 150 -2.41 -1.33 0.47
N GLY A 151 -1.38 -2.04 0.92
CA GLY A 151 -1.21 -3.47 0.68
C GLY A 151 -1.99 -4.29 1.69
N ILE A 152 -2.97 -5.06 1.22
CA ILE A 152 -3.94 -5.76 2.07
C ILE A 152 -3.86 -7.26 1.78
N SER A 153 -3.70 -8.09 2.81
CA SER A 153 -3.89 -9.54 2.75
C SER A 153 -5.28 -9.89 3.28
N ALA A 154 -6.09 -10.61 2.49
CA ALA A 154 -7.40 -11.11 2.91
C ALA A 154 -7.64 -12.51 2.31
N GLY A 155 -7.70 -13.53 3.17
CA GLY A 155 -7.69 -14.93 2.75
C GLY A 155 -6.43 -15.27 1.94
N ASP A 156 -6.63 -15.92 0.79
CA ASP A 156 -5.57 -16.28 -0.17
C ASP A 156 -5.32 -15.18 -1.23
N SER A 157 -5.94 -14.02 -1.06
CA SER A 157 -5.87 -12.90 -1.99
C SER A 157 -5.08 -11.74 -1.38
N SER A 158 -4.30 -11.04 -2.22
CA SER A 158 -3.68 -9.77 -1.84
C SER A 158 -4.18 -8.66 -2.74
N TYR A 159 -4.48 -7.52 -2.12
CA TYR A 159 -4.98 -6.31 -2.77
C TYR A 159 -3.96 -5.17 -2.65
N SER A 160 -3.86 -4.35 -3.69
CA SER A 160 -3.21 -3.03 -3.65
C SER A 160 -4.26 -1.97 -3.90
N LEU A 161 -4.68 -1.28 -2.84
CA LEU A 161 -5.61 -0.15 -2.94
C LEU A 161 -4.79 1.12 -3.19
N MET A 162 -4.75 1.57 -4.44
CA MET A 162 -3.84 2.64 -4.86
C MET A 162 -4.58 3.94 -5.16
N PRO A 163 -4.24 5.06 -4.49
CA PRO A 163 -4.73 6.37 -4.91
C PRO A 163 -3.97 6.86 -6.15
N PRO A 164 -4.54 7.79 -6.94
CA PRO A 164 -3.82 8.47 -8.01
C PRO A 164 -2.62 9.26 -7.48
N ARG A 165 -1.63 9.49 -8.33
CA ARG A 165 -0.44 10.27 -7.97
C ARG A 165 -0.84 11.67 -7.52
N ARG A 166 -0.36 12.07 -6.34
CA ARG A 166 -0.60 13.42 -5.81
C ARG A 166 0.05 14.46 -6.73
N ALA A 167 -0.69 15.52 -7.06
CA ALA A 167 -0.10 16.69 -7.68
C ALA A 167 0.59 17.60 -6.65
N VAL A 168 1.37 18.54 -7.15
CA VAL A 168 2.05 19.54 -6.31
C VAL A 168 1.06 20.64 -5.93
N GLY A 169 1.02 21.00 -4.64
CA GLY A 169 0.16 22.05 -4.12
C GLY A 169 -1.33 21.66 -4.08
N GLU A 170 -2.20 22.59 -4.47
CA GLU A 170 -3.67 22.43 -4.40
C GLU A 170 -4.29 21.83 -5.68
N SER A 171 -3.46 21.48 -6.67
CA SER A 171 -3.90 20.86 -7.91
C SER A 171 -4.53 19.49 -7.66
N GLN A 172 -5.48 19.11 -8.52
CA GLN A 172 -6.06 17.76 -8.50
C GLN A 172 -4.98 16.71 -8.72
N PRO A 173 -5.12 15.49 -8.14
CA PRO A 173 -4.23 14.38 -8.44
C PRO A 173 -4.13 14.11 -9.95
N TRP A 174 -2.98 13.58 -10.37
CA TRP A 174 -2.76 13.20 -11.75
C TRP A 174 -3.68 12.03 -12.12
N PRO A 175 -4.23 11.99 -13.34
CA PRO A 175 -4.90 10.81 -13.85
C PRO A 175 -4.01 9.57 -13.79
N PHE A 176 -4.62 8.39 -13.61
CA PHE A 176 -3.89 7.11 -13.68
C PHE A 176 -3.26 6.82 -15.04
N SER A 177 -3.65 7.53 -16.10
CA SER A 177 -3.08 7.38 -17.45
C SER A 177 -1.69 7.99 -17.60
N ASP A 178 -1.23 8.79 -16.64
CA ASP A 178 -0.11 9.70 -16.87
C ASP A 178 1.26 9.13 -16.42
N ASP A 179 1.30 8.24 -15.44
CA ASP A 179 2.57 7.81 -14.80
C ASP A 179 2.59 6.33 -14.43
N ARG A 180 2.76 5.48 -15.45
CA ARG A 180 2.88 4.02 -15.31
C ARG A 180 3.80 3.58 -14.19
N ASP A 181 4.95 4.24 -14.03
CA ASP A 181 5.93 3.83 -13.05
C ASP A 181 5.42 4.07 -11.63
N HIS A 182 4.61 5.09 -11.41
CA HIS A 182 3.95 5.30 -10.14
C HIS A 182 3.06 4.11 -9.75
N GLU A 183 2.18 3.64 -10.65
CA GLU A 183 1.29 2.52 -10.33
C GLU A 183 2.06 1.21 -10.14
N LEU A 184 3.08 0.95 -10.96
CA LEU A 184 3.96 -0.20 -10.78
C LEU A 184 4.68 -0.16 -9.43
N LYS A 185 5.20 1.01 -9.04
CA LYS A 185 5.85 1.23 -7.73
C LYS A 185 4.91 0.92 -6.58
N LEU A 186 3.67 1.41 -6.65
CA LEU A 186 2.67 1.13 -5.61
C LEU A 186 2.30 -0.35 -5.55
N ALA A 187 1.99 -0.97 -6.69
CA ALA A 187 1.60 -2.38 -6.73
C ALA A 187 2.70 -3.33 -6.23
N ILE A 188 3.94 -3.17 -6.71
CA ILE A 188 5.09 -3.98 -6.24
C ILE A 188 5.29 -3.77 -4.74
N ASN A 189 5.30 -2.51 -4.29
CA ASN A 189 5.46 -2.19 -2.89
C ASN A 189 4.41 -2.89 -2.00
N ASP A 190 3.15 -2.77 -2.39
CA ASP A 190 2.02 -3.24 -1.59
C ASP A 190 1.98 -4.77 -1.53
N PHE A 191 2.17 -5.45 -2.67
CA PHE A 191 2.21 -6.90 -2.70
C PHE A 191 3.43 -7.47 -1.99
N CYS A 192 4.62 -6.86 -2.15
CA CYS A 192 5.82 -7.31 -1.44
C CYS A 192 5.65 -7.15 0.09
N LEU A 193 5.16 -6.00 0.55
CA LEU A 193 4.95 -5.75 1.97
C LEU A 193 3.90 -6.68 2.57
N SER A 194 2.81 -6.91 1.85
CA SER A 194 1.75 -7.86 2.23
C SER A 194 2.29 -9.29 2.37
N ALA A 195 3.11 -9.74 1.41
CA ALA A 195 3.77 -11.04 1.46
C ALA A 195 4.77 -11.15 2.61
N LEU A 196 5.57 -10.11 2.86
CA LEU A 196 6.56 -10.08 3.94
C LEU A 196 5.91 -10.03 5.32
N ASP A 197 4.80 -9.31 5.49
CA ASP A 197 4.05 -9.30 6.75
C ASP A 197 3.57 -10.70 7.09
N SER A 198 2.96 -11.39 6.12
CA SER A 198 2.53 -12.78 6.29
C SER A 198 3.71 -13.70 6.60
N PHE A 199 4.83 -13.53 5.89
CA PHE A 199 6.04 -14.32 6.10
C PHE A 199 6.65 -14.15 7.51
N LEU A 200 6.70 -12.91 8.01
CA LEU A 200 7.25 -12.57 9.32
C LEU A 200 6.29 -12.93 10.45
N ALA A 201 4.97 -12.75 10.26
CA ALA A 201 3.95 -13.16 11.22
C ALA A 201 3.99 -14.67 11.47
N ALA A 202 4.25 -15.47 10.43
CA ALA A 202 4.42 -16.92 10.55
C ALA A 202 5.75 -17.34 11.20
N ARG A 203 6.69 -16.41 11.42
CA ARG A 203 8.04 -16.68 11.94
C ARG A 203 8.42 -15.65 13.03
N PRO A 204 7.70 -15.63 14.16
CA PRO A 204 8.04 -14.74 15.26
C PRO A 204 9.49 -14.99 15.73
N GLY A 205 10.26 -13.92 15.90
CA GLY A 205 11.65 -14.00 16.34
C GLY A 205 12.68 -14.29 15.23
N LEU A 206 12.27 -14.34 13.94
CA LEU A 206 13.21 -14.50 12.84
C LEU A 206 14.27 -13.39 12.80
N LEU A 207 13.84 -12.15 13.05
CA LEU A 207 14.72 -10.99 13.03
C LEU A 207 15.30 -10.74 14.43
N PRO A 208 16.59 -10.39 14.53
CA PRO A 208 17.19 -10.04 15.81
C PRO A 208 16.53 -8.80 16.40
N GLU A 209 16.37 -8.77 17.73
CA GLU A 209 15.91 -7.59 18.45
C GLU A 209 17.00 -6.50 18.43
N THR A 210 16.76 -5.39 17.73
CA THR A 210 17.74 -4.30 17.63
C THR A 210 17.08 -2.91 17.75
N SER A 211 16.58 -2.59 18.95
CA SER A 211 16.03 -1.25 19.25
C SER A 211 17.01 -0.11 18.92
N ALA A 212 18.29 -0.28 19.23
CA ALA A 212 19.32 0.73 18.97
C ALA A 212 19.55 1.01 17.47
N ALA A 213 19.40 0.01 16.60
CA ALA A 213 19.54 0.21 15.15
C ALA A 213 18.30 0.95 14.60
N SER A 214 17.11 0.56 15.07
CA SER A 214 15.86 1.22 14.72
C SER A 214 15.94 2.72 15.04
N GLU A 215 16.42 3.10 16.23
CA GLU A 215 16.57 4.49 16.68
C GLU A 215 17.50 5.37 15.83
N ARG A 216 18.29 4.80 14.92
CA ARG A 216 19.15 5.55 14.00
C ARG A 216 18.51 5.83 12.65
N LEU A 217 17.40 5.17 12.33
CA LEU A 217 16.62 5.47 11.13
C LEU A 217 15.89 6.81 11.28
N PRO A 218 15.60 7.52 10.17
CA PRO A 218 14.87 8.79 10.22
C PRO A 218 13.52 8.66 10.96
N GLU A 219 13.18 9.66 11.77
CA GLU A 219 11.96 9.65 12.59
C GLU A 219 10.70 9.40 11.77
N HIS A 220 10.55 10.09 10.64
CA HIS A 220 9.39 9.91 9.76
C HIS A 220 9.30 8.49 9.17
N PHE A 221 10.44 7.83 8.93
CA PHE A 221 10.47 6.45 8.47
C PHE A 221 10.02 5.49 9.57
N ARG A 222 10.48 5.71 10.81
CA ARG A 222 10.02 4.95 11.98
C ARG A 222 8.54 5.17 12.29
N ALA A 223 8.06 6.40 12.16
CA ALA A 223 6.65 6.71 12.36
C ALA A 223 5.77 5.97 11.35
N ALA A 224 6.22 5.87 10.08
CA ALA A 224 5.51 5.12 9.05
C ALA A 224 5.68 3.58 9.18
N GLN A 225 6.80 3.12 9.75
CA GLN A 225 7.12 1.70 9.94
C GLN A 225 7.51 1.49 11.41
N PRO A 226 6.53 1.34 12.32
CA PRO A 226 6.76 1.49 13.77
C PRO A 226 7.57 0.36 14.39
N THR A 227 7.61 -0.83 13.77
CA THR A 227 8.30 -1.99 14.31
C THR A 227 9.56 -2.30 13.50
N TRP A 228 10.58 -2.84 14.17
CA TRP A 228 11.82 -3.25 13.51
C TRP A 228 11.58 -4.25 12.36
N PRO A 229 10.74 -5.30 12.52
CA PRO A 229 10.40 -6.18 11.40
C PRO A 229 9.83 -5.45 10.19
N ARG A 230 8.94 -4.48 10.43
CA ARG A 230 8.32 -3.70 9.38
C ARG A 230 9.31 -2.76 8.69
N GLN A 231 10.26 -2.19 9.45
CA GLN A 231 11.35 -1.38 8.90
C GLN A 231 12.24 -2.19 7.95
N ILE A 232 12.62 -3.42 8.35
CA ILE A 232 13.41 -4.32 7.50
C ILE A 232 12.62 -4.76 6.26
N ALA A 233 11.35 -5.14 6.41
CA ALA A 233 10.49 -5.47 5.27
C ALA A 233 10.39 -4.32 4.27
N LYS A 234 10.26 -3.07 4.76
CA LYS A 234 10.20 -1.88 3.92
C LYS A 234 11.52 -1.58 3.21
N LEU A 235 12.66 -1.71 3.89
CA LEU A 235 13.97 -1.55 3.27
C LEU A 235 14.18 -2.62 2.18
N PHE A 236 13.93 -3.89 2.50
CA PHE A 236 13.98 -4.97 1.52
C PHE A 236 13.10 -4.67 0.29
N THR A 237 11.87 -4.22 0.52
CA THR A 237 10.94 -3.83 -0.55
C THR A 237 11.48 -2.70 -1.43
N TYR A 238 12.20 -1.71 -0.88
CA TYR A 238 12.87 -0.70 -1.71
C TYR A 238 13.94 -1.31 -2.61
N GLY A 239 14.72 -2.26 -2.10
CA GLY A 239 15.71 -3.00 -2.89
C GLY A 239 15.07 -3.77 -4.04
N ILE A 240 14.01 -4.52 -3.73
CA ILE A 240 13.21 -5.27 -4.71
C ILE A 240 12.65 -4.34 -5.78
N LEU A 241 12.01 -3.25 -5.37
CA LEU A 241 11.42 -2.28 -6.28
C LEU A 241 12.47 -1.70 -7.24
N ALA A 242 13.64 -1.30 -6.75
CA ALA A 242 14.72 -0.79 -7.60
C ALA A 242 15.22 -1.84 -8.60
N VAL A 243 15.43 -3.09 -8.17
CA VAL A 243 15.88 -4.17 -9.05
C VAL A 243 14.86 -4.42 -10.16
N PHE A 244 13.57 -4.52 -9.81
CA PHE A 244 12.53 -4.83 -10.81
C PHE A 244 12.23 -3.68 -11.74
N LEU A 245 12.25 -2.43 -11.25
CA LEU A 245 12.14 -1.26 -12.14
C LEU A 245 13.27 -1.24 -13.17
N ASN A 246 14.52 -1.49 -12.75
CA ASN A 246 15.66 -1.57 -13.67
C ASN A 246 15.56 -2.72 -14.70
N ARG A 247 14.76 -3.77 -14.43
CA ARG A 247 14.47 -4.85 -15.40
C ARG A 247 13.40 -4.43 -16.41
N ILE A 248 12.49 -3.54 -16.03
CA ILE A 248 11.45 -2.99 -16.91
C ILE A 248 12.05 -1.89 -17.77
N GLU A 249 12.72 -0.92 -17.14
CA GLU A 249 13.38 0.20 -17.80
C GLU A 249 14.74 0.50 -17.13
N PRO A 250 15.86 0.35 -17.85
CA PRO A 250 17.19 0.57 -17.28
C PRO A 250 17.36 2.00 -16.73
N GLY A 251 17.77 2.10 -15.46
CA GLY A 251 18.04 3.36 -14.78
C GLY A 251 16.88 3.88 -13.92
N GLU A 252 15.67 3.33 -14.08
CA GLU A 252 14.50 3.78 -13.32
C GLU A 252 14.59 3.43 -11.83
N GLY A 253 15.17 2.27 -11.51
CA GLY A 253 15.49 1.89 -10.13
C GLY A 253 16.52 2.83 -9.49
N ASP A 254 17.53 3.25 -10.26
CA ASP A 254 18.57 4.16 -9.77
C ASP A 254 18.00 5.56 -9.51
N ALA A 255 17.13 6.05 -10.40
CA ALA A 255 16.42 7.30 -10.24
C ALA A 255 15.53 7.30 -9.00
N LEU A 256 14.77 6.21 -8.76
CA LEU A 256 13.96 6.03 -7.56
C LEU A 256 14.82 6.11 -6.29
N ILE A 257 15.93 5.37 -6.24
CA ILE A 257 16.80 5.30 -5.06
C ILE A 257 17.48 6.65 -4.79
N LEU A 258 17.87 7.36 -5.85
CA LEU A 258 18.40 8.72 -5.73
C LEU A 258 17.34 9.68 -5.15
N TYR A 259 16.10 9.59 -5.63
CA TYR A 259 14.99 10.40 -5.14
C TYR A 259 14.71 10.10 -3.66
N ASP A 260 14.49 8.83 -3.30
CA ASP A 260 14.12 8.42 -1.94
C ASP A 260 15.24 8.69 -0.93
N ARG A 261 16.50 8.53 -1.33
CA ARG A 261 17.64 8.94 -0.50
C ARG A 261 17.57 10.43 -0.14
N ARG A 262 17.21 11.30 -1.10
CA ARG A 262 17.17 12.76 -0.89
C ARG A 262 15.91 13.19 -0.14
N THR A 263 14.75 12.65 -0.49
CA THR A 263 13.46 13.12 0.03
C THR A 263 13.06 12.43 1.34
N LYS A 264 13.46 11.18 1.53
CA LYS A 264 13.18 10.38 2.74
C LYS A 264 14.40 10.27 3.67
N GLY A 265 15.53 10.87 3.31
CA GLY A 265 16.74 10.86 4.16
C GLY A 265 17.24 9.45 4.48
N LEU A 266 17.14 8.51 3.53
CA LEU A 266 17.58 7.12 3.69
C LEU A 266 18.91 6.88 2.94
N PRO A 267 20.08 7.22 3.53
CA PRO A 267 21.37 7.11 2.86
C PRO A 267 21.79 5.65 2.59
N LEU A 268 21.23 4.69 3.32
CA LEU A 268 21.59 3.28 3.24
C LEU A 268 20.96 2.54 2.03
N LEU A 269 20.04 3.16 1.29
CA LEU A 269 19.32 2.50 0.20
C LEU A 269 20.22 1.91 -0.90
N PRO A 270 21.32 2.56 -1.36
CA PRO A 270 22.22 1.92 -2.33
C PRO A 270 22.81 0.60 -1.82
N SER A 271 23.17 0.53 -0.52
CA SER A 271 23.67 -0.70 0.09
C SER A 271 22.59 -1.78 0.18
N VAL A 272 21.35 -1.38 0.48
CA VAL A 272 20.19 -2.29 0.46
C VAL A 272 19.97 -2.88 -0.92
N VAL A 273 19.99 -2.05 -1.97
CA VAL A 273 19.83 -2.50 -3.35
C VAL A 273 20.91 -3.52 -3.70
N ASN A 274 22.17 -3.23 -3.39
CA ASN A 274 23.28 -4.15 -3.64
C ASN A 274 23.11 -5.50 -2.89
N SER A 275 22.70 -5.44 -1.61
CA SER A 275 22.45 -6.64 -0.81
C SER A 275 21.30 -7.48 -1.39
N VAL A 276 20.20 -6.82 -1.80
CA VAL A 276 19.04 -7.49 -2.39
C VAL A 276 19.36 -8.08 -3.75
N THR A 277 20.11 -7.38 -4.61
CA THR A 277 20.60 -7.93 -5.89
C THR A 277 21.40 -9.21 -5.66
N GLY A 278 22.36 -9.18 -4.74
CA GLY A 278 23.16 -10.36 -4.40
C GLY A 278 22.33 -11.52 -3.83
N TYR A 279 21.28 -11.21 -3.05
CA TYR A 279 20.31 -12.20 -2.59
C TYR A 279 19.56 -12.86 -3.75
N LEU A 280 18.99 -12.06 -4.68
CA LEU A 280 18.24 -12.58 -5.81
C LEU A 280 19.13 -13.46 -6.71
N GLU A 281 20.38 -13.06 -6.95
CA GLU A 281 21.37 -13.86 -7.69
C GLU A 281 21.72 -15.17 -6.96
N ALA A 282 21.90 -15.12 -5.64
CA ALA A 282 22.16 -16.31 -4.84
C ALA A 282 20.97 -17.28 -4.84
N LYS A 283 19.76 -16.74 -4.72
CA LYS A 283 18.51 -17.49 -4.74
C LYS A 283 18.23 -18.13 -6.10
N ALA A 284 18.45 -17.40 -7.20
CA ALA A 284 18.36 -17.96 -8.55
C ALA A 284 19.31 -19.15 -8.76
N GLY A 285 20.46 -19.14 -8.08
CA GLY A 285 21.40 -20.27 -8.03
C GLY A 285 21.10 -21.34 -6.98
N GLY A 286 19.98 -21.27 -6.26
CA GLY A 286 19.60 -22.22 -5.20
C GLY A 286 20.43 -22.14 -3.91
N ARG A 287 21.12 -21.02 -3.67
CA ARG A 287 22.07 -20.84 -2.56
C ARG A 287 21.54 -19.98 -1.41
N ALA A 288 20.33 -19.44 -1.51
CA ALA A 288 19.74 -18.59 -0.49
C ALA A 288 18.21 -18.75 -0.44
N THR A 289 17.65 -18.57 0.76
CA THR A 289 16.21 -18.43 1.00
C THR A 289 15.94 -17.07 1.65
N LEU A 290 14.69 -16.60 1.60
CA LEU A 290 14.30 -15.37 2.29
C LEU A 290 14.54 -15.49 3.81
N ALA A 291 14.28 -16.67 4.38
CA ALA A 291 14.46 -16.95 5.81
C ALA A 291 15.91 -16.78 6.27
N ASP A 292 16.87 -17.19 5.45
CA ASP A 292 18.30 -17.03 5.75
C ASP A 292 18.78 -15.60 5.50
N TYR A 293 18.14 -14.91 4.55
CA TYR A 293 18.57 -13.60 4.10
C TYR A 293 18.11 -12.44 4.99
N LEU A 294 16.83 -12.40 5.40
CA LEU A 294 16.30 -11.26 6.18
C LEU A 294 17.06 -10.98 7.49
N PRO A 295 17.47 -11.98 8.30
CA PRO A 295 18.28 -11.74 9.48
C PRO A 295 19.64 -11.14 9.16
N ARG A 296 20.26 -11.57 8.05
CA ARG A 296 21.54 -11.00 7.58
C ARG A 296 21.37 -9.54 7.16
N LEU A 297 20.33 -9.24 6.38
CA LEU A 297 20.02 -7.86 5.99
C LEU A 297 19.83 -6.98 7.22
N ALA A 298 19.11 -7.45 8.25
CA ALA A 298 18.94 -6.70 9.50
C ALA A 298 20.28 -6.42 10.22
N GLY A 299 21.20 -7.40 10.22
CA GLY A 299 22.57 -7.22 10.73
C GLY A 299 23.37 -6.21 9.90
N GLU A 300 23.31 -6.29 8.57
CA GLU A 300 23.97 -5.36 7.64
C GLU A 300 23.46 -3.92 7.84
N VAL A 301 22.13 -3.73 7.95
CA VAL A 301 21.53 -2.42 8.24
C VAL A 301 22.03 -1.86 9.56
N THR A 302 22.15 -2.70 10.60
CA THR A 302 22.73 -2.28 11.87
C THR A 302 24.18 -1.79 11.71
N GLY A 303 24.97 -2.48 10.88
CA GLY A 303 26.34 -2.10 10.56
C GLY A 303 26.45 -0.82 9.74
N TRP A 304 25.56 -0.59 8.76
CA TRP A 304 25.55 0.63 7.95
C TRP A 304 25.11 1.88 8.73
N LEU A 305 24.38 1.69 9.82
CA LEU A 305 23.95 2.75 10.73
C LEU A 305 24.94 2.99 11.89
N ALA A 306 26.04 2.24 11.99
CA ALA A 306 27.07 2.41 13.02
C ALA A 306 28.16 3.39 12.60
#